data_AF-A0A2G8DWZ7-F1
#
_entry.id   AF-A0A2G8DWZ7-F1
#
_cell.length_a   1.000
_cell.length_b   1.000
_cell.length_c   1.000
_cell.angle_alpha   90.00
_cell.angle_beta   90.00
_cell.angle_gamma   90.00
#
_symmetry.space_group_name_H-M   'P 1'
#
loop_
_entity.id
_entity.type
_entity.pdbx_description
1 polymer ?
#
loop_
_entity_poly.entity_id
_entity_poly.type
_entity_poly.pdbx_seq_one_letter_code
_entity_poly.pdbx_strand_id
1 'polypeptide(L)'
;MPVNPVRDNTVVPVDVIRQQRVELSQLSSKLSQKITGIKNSVTEINKSIITYKRNIAGNQSLLNSLQSILEQQGEAATVRLKNDHFKYGQASHFFKKMLYGSRYQTERDAAVEKVNAAERTVSAGEVRKTLQIRIDSALTKVNELKNDVIIHGQSINHFQAKKDGIEKKIDKLAKIEADAKKAEEKKDKIRQNFSMIYQSNAGCKALNIEARHQFGNAPSAGKLSASAVVEEYRRVHGYEIFSRGNKALESTIKANCSDLRELVKTAANAWYTPTEKNITTYRGQGITQSGINALISGFNADEHNKTETLYHPGQFFSTSWHLNVASDFANRSQDDVKVIYKMTGNSSNVLSVAGGLSFENDEGERLYSPLTNVKVTAISRVAPDIYHIALEEVPSSDRARLLPY
;
A
#
# COMPACT_ATOMS: atom_id res chain seq x y z
N MET A 1 -16.21 22.84 26.57
CA MET A 1 -16.09 22.68 25.11
C MET A 1 -16.26 21.20 24.79
N PRO A 2 -17.32 20.80 24.06
CA PRO A 2 -17.55 19.39 23.77
C PRO A 2 -16.51 18.90 22.76
N VAL A 3 -15.88 17.78 23.11
CA VAL A 3 -14.94 17.05 22.27
C VAL A 3 -15.72 16.51 21.07
N ASN A 4 -15.39 17.02 19.87
CA ASN A 4 -15.85 16.42 18.62
C ASN A 4 -15.36 14.96 18.56
N PRO A 5 -16.23 13.96 18.39
CA PRO A 5 -15.79 12.63 18.06
C PRO A 5 -15.14 12.69 16.68
N VAL A 6 -13.87 12.29 16.65
CA VAL A 6 -13.04 12.16 15.46
C VAL A 6 -13.81 11.32 14.42
N ARG A 7 -14.24 11.95 13.33
CA ARG A 7 -14.69 11.28 12.11
C ARG A 7 -13.47 10.73 11.38
N ASP A 8 -12.88 9.66 11.91
CA ASP A 8 -11.92 8.83 11.18
C ASP A 8 -12.71 7.85 10.32
N ASN A 9 -13.19 8.30 9.16
CA ASN A 9 -13.76 7.42 8.14
C ASN A 9 -13.28 7.79 6.72
N THR A 10 -12.12 8.44 6.61
CA THR A 10 -11.35 8.41 5.36
C THR A 10 -10.64 7.06 5.28
N VAL A 11 -11.39 6.03 4.91
CA VAL A 11 -10.80 4.77 4.43
C VAL A 11 -9.98 5.14 3.20
N VAL A 12 -8.65 5.20 3.37
CA VAL A 12 -7.73 5.46 2.26
C VAL A 12 -8.00 4.39 1.19
N PRO A 13 -8.29 4.78 -0.06
CA PRO A 13 -8.59 3.81 -1.11
C PRO A 13 -7.48 2.77 -1.24
N VAL A 14 -7.85 1.50 -1.50
CA VAL A 14 -6.89 0.39 -1.62
C VAL A 14 -5.80 0.68 -2.65
N ASP A 15 -6.14 1.37 -3.74
CA ASP A 15 -5.17 1.74 -4.77
C ASP A 15 -4.15 2.79 -4.29
N VAL A 16 -4.56 3.72 -3.42
CA VAL A 16 -3.64 4.66 -2.77
C VAL A 16 -2.69 3.92 -1.83
N ILE A 17 -3.20 2.94 -1.07
CA ILE A 17 -2.38 2.08 -0.21
C ILE A 17 -1.35 1.30 -1.04
N ARG A 18 -1.76 0.72 -2.18
CA ARG A 18 -0.87 -0.01 -3.10
C ARG A 18 0.23 0.89 -3.65
N GLN A 19 -0.13 2.09 -4.12
CA GLN A 19 0.83 3.05 -4.66
C GLN A 19 1.89 3.43 -3.60
N GLN A 20 1.45 3.74 -2.38
CA GLN A 20 2.36 4.02 -1.26
C GLN A 20 3.29 2.85 -0.95
N ARG A 21 2.79 1.60 -0.99
CA ARG A 21 3.63 0.40 -0.79
C ARG A 21 4.70 0.26 -1.88
N VAL A 22 4.36 0.55 -3.13
CA VAL A 22 5.33 0.51 -4.25
C VAL A 22 6.44 1.53 -4.02
N GLU A 23 6.10 2.77 -3.67
CA GLU A 23 7.08 3.84 -3.41
C GLU A 23 8.01 3.49 -2.23
N LEU A 24 7.46 2.98 -1.14
CA LEU A 24 8.24 2.53 0.00
C LEU A 24 9.15 1.34 -0.34
N SER A 25 8.68 0.41 -1.18
CA SER A 25 9.48 -0.73 -1.64
C SER A 25 10.67 -0.29 -2.49
N GLN A 26 10.47 0.69 -3.38
CA GLN A 26 11.55 1.29 -4.16
C GLN A 26 12.57 1.99 -3.25
N LEU A 27 12.11 2.71 -2.21
CA LEU A 27 13.00 3.35 -1.24
C LEU A 27 13.81 2.32 -0.44
N SER A 28 13.19 1.22 0.01
CA SER A 28 13.88 0.11 0.69
C SER A 28 14.96 -0.52 -0.19
N SER A 29 14.66 -0.71 -1.48
CA SER A 29 15.64 -1.21 -2.46
C SER A 29 16.83 -0.26 -2.63
N LYS A 30 16.59 1.05 -2.78
CA LYS A 30 17.66 2.07 -2.83
C LYS A 30 18.53 2.07 -1.58
N LEU A 31 17.96 1.90 -0.39
CA LEU A 31 18.72 1.79 0.85
C LEU A 31 19.58 0.52 0.89
N SER A 32 19.05 -0.62 0.42
CA SER A 32 19.79 -1.88 0.32
C SER A 32 21.00 -1.77 -0.61
N GLN A 33 20.86 -1.07 -1.74
CA GLN A 33 21.97 -0.77 -2.65
C GLN A 33 23.02 0.11 -1.98
N LYS A 34 22.62 1.16 -1.26
CA LYS A 34 23.57 2.02 -0.51
C LYS A 34 24.35 1.25 0.55
N ILE A 35 23.67 0.40 1.34
CA ILE A 35 24.32 -0.45 2.34
C ILE A 35 25.34 -1.38 1.68
N THR A 36 24.98 -1.99 0.56
CA THR A 36 25.88 -2.87 -0.20
C THR A 36 27.11 -2.11 -0.73
N GLY A 37 26.91 -0.91 -1.28
CA GLY A 37 28.00 -0.05 -1.72
C GLY A 37 28.99 0.28 -0.60
N ILE A 38 28.48 0.63 0.58
CA ILE A 38 29.34 0.94 1.74
C ILE A 38 30.10 -0.30 2.22
N LYS A 39 29.45 -1.48 2.26
CA LYS A 39 30.11 -2.75 2.63
C LYS A 39 31.25 -3.10 1.67
N ASN A 40 31.08 -2.84 0.38
CA ASN A 40 32.13 -3.03 -0.61
C ASN A 40 33.32 -2.08 -0.34
N SER A 41 33.06 -0.80 -0.07
CA SER A 41 34.12 0.16 0.30
C SER A 41 34.88 -0.27 1.55
N VAL A 42 34.19 -0.74 2.60
CA VAL A 42 34.84 -1.27 3.82
C VAL A 42 35.74 -2.47 3.51
N THR A 43 35.32 -3.32 2.57
CA THR A 43 36.13 -4.48 2.14
C THR A 43 37.43 -4.04 1.49
N GLU A 44 37.40 -3.03 0.60
CA GLU A 44 38.59 -2.48 -0.03
C GLU A 44 39.52 -1.75 0.94
N ILE A 45 38.94 -1.01 1.90
CA ILE A 45 39.71 -0.37 2.98
C ILE A 45 40.44 -1.44 3.82
N ASN A 46 39.77 -2.52 4.18
CA ASN A 46 40.39 -3.61 4.94
C ASN A 46 41.55 -4.28 4.18
N LYS A 47 41.42 -4.48 2.86
CA LYS A 47 42.54 -4.96 2.03
C LYS A 47 43.73 -4.01 2.10
N SER A 48 43.48 -2.70 2.02
CA SER A 48 44.52 -1.67 2.13
C SER A 48 45.22 -1.69 3.49
N ILE A 49 44.45 -1.82 4.59
CA ILE A 49 45.00 -1.96 5.95
C ILE A 49 45.94 -3.18 6.04
N ILE A 50 45.55 -4.32 5.47
CA ILE A 50 46.38 -5.53 5.46
C ILE A 50 47.70 -5.27 4.72
N THR A 51 47.66 -4.61 3.55
CA THR A 51 48.85 -4.25 2.79
C THR A 51 49.80 -3.34 3.58
N TYR A 52 49.28 -2.28 4.20
CA TYR A 52 50.10 -1.41 5.05
C TYR A 52 50.71 -2.15 6.25
N LYS A 53 49.95 -3.04 6.90
CA LYS A 53 50.47 -3.87 7.99
C LYS A 53 51.62 -4.79 7.55
N ARG A 54 51.55 -5.38 6.35
CA ARG A 54 52.65 -6.17 5.80
C ARG A 54 53.88 -5.31 5.55
N ASN A 55 53.71 -4.10 5.01
CA ASN A 55 54.81 -3.17 4.77
C ASN A 55 55.48 -2.74 6.08
N ILE A 56 54.70 -2.48 7.13
CA ILE A 56 55.20 -2.18 8.48
C ILE A 56 56.05 -3.35 9.00
N ALA A 57 55.52 -4.58 8.95
CA ALA A 57 56.22 -5.77 9.42
C ALA A 57 57.53 -6.02 8.65
N GLY A 58 57.52 -5.84 7.32
CA GLY A 58 58.71 -5.95 6.48
C GLY A 58 59.79 -4.92 6.85
N ASN A 59 59.40 -3.65 7.03
CA ASN A 59 60.33 -2.60 7.43
C ASN A 59 60.86 -2.80 8.87
N GLN A 60 60.05 -3.32 9.78
CA GLN A 60 60.47 -3.67 11.15
C GLN A 60 61.49 -4.81 11.15
N SER A 61 61.29 -5.85 10.32
CA SER A 61 62.28 -6.94 10.16
C SER A 61 63.63 -6.41 9.69
N LEU A 62 63.61 -5.46 8.75
CA LEU A 62 64.80 -4.78 8.26
C LEU A 62 65.49 -3.94 9.35
N LEU A 63 64.73 -3.16 10.12
CA LEU A 63 65.26 -2.42 11.28
C LEU A 63 65.92 -3.35 12.30
N ASN A 64 65.29 -4.48 12.61
CA ASN A 64 65.86 -5.47 13.54
C ASN A 64 67.20 -6.02 13.02
N SER A 65 67.34 -6.24 11.72
CA SER A 65 68.62 -6.67 11.13
C SER A 65 69.72 -5.60 11.21
N LEU A 66 69.33 -4.32 11.24
CA LEU A 66 70.23 -3.17 11.33
C LEU A 66 70.72 -2.90 12.75
N GLN A 67 69.95 -3.31 13.77
CA GLN A 67 70.21 -3.10 15.19
C GLN A 67 71.65 -3.45 15.61
N SER A 68 72.11 -4.66 15.26
CA SER A 68 73.47 -5.13 15.59
C SER A 68 74.58 -4.25 14.99
N ILE A 69 74.35 -3.65 13.82
CA ILE A 69 75.33 -2.77 13.16
C ILE A 69 75.37 -1.43 13.87
N LEU A 70 74.20 -0.89 14.23
CA LEU A 70 74.10 0.36 14.98
C LEU A 70 74.79 0.24 16.35
N GLU A 71 74.59 -0.87 17.04
CA GLU A 71 75.18 -1.14 18.36
C GLU A 71 76.70 -1.38 18.31
N GLN A 72 77.20 -2.10 17.30
CA GLN A 72 78.61 -2.49 17.24
C GLN A 72 79.51 -1.52 16.46
N GLN A 73 78.97 -0.83 15.46
CA GLN A 73 79.75 -0.05 14.48
C GLN A 73 79.31 1.42 14.38
N GLY A 74 78.20 1.79 15.04
CA GLY A 74 77.68 3.15 15.08
C GLY A 74 76.87 3.57 13.84
N GLU A 75 76.26 4.75 13.90
CA GLU A 75 75.34 5.24 12.86
C GLU A 75 76.03 5.55 11.51
N ALA A 76 77.31 5.91 11.53
CA ALA A 76 78.10 6.20 10.34
C ALA A 76 78.54 4.95 9.57
N ALA A 77 78.29 3.74 10.11
CA ALA A 77 78.69 2.50 9.47
C ALA A 77 77.98 2.31 8.12
N THR A 78 78.75 2.06 7.07
CA THR A 78 78.19 1.69 5.76
C THR A 78 77.50 0.34 5.86
N VAL A 79 76.33 0.20 5.22
CA VAL A 79 75.56 -1.05 5.20
C VAL A 79 75.44 -1.65 3.80
N ARG A 80 75.19 -2.97 3.76
CA ARG A 80 74.86 -3.73 2.56
C ARG A 80 73.64 -4.63 2.82
N LEU A 81 72.87 -4.96 1.80
CA LEU A 81 71.69 -5.81 1.90
C LEU A 81 72.04 -7.22 1.40
N LYS A 82 71.97 -8.22 2.29
CA LYS A 82 72.21 -9.63 1.98
C LYS A 82 71.02 -10.47 2.41
N ASN A 83 70.38 -11.14 1.46
CA ASN A 83 69.23 -12.02 1.70
C ASN A 83 68.15 -11.30 2.55
N ASP A 84 67.76 -10.09 2.14
CA ASP A 84 66.79 -9.24 2.85
C ASP A 84 67.17 -8.83 4.28
N HIS A 85 68.46 -8.91 4.64
CA HIS A 85 68.98 -8.43 5.92
C HIS A 85 70.11 -7.43 5.73
N PHE A 86 70.09 -6.34 6.50
CA PHE A 86 71.21 -5.41 6.54
C PHE A 86 72.42 -6.06 7.24
N LYS A 87 73.60 -5.86 6.66
CA LYS A 87 74.90 -6.31 7.19
C LYS A 87 75.91 -5.19 7.10
N TYR A 88 76.95 -5.27 7.91
CA TYR A 88 78.08 -4.34 7.82
C TYR A 88 78.73 -4.36 6.42
N GLY A 89 79.01 -3.16 5.90
CA GLY A 89 79.35 -2.90 4.50
C GLY A 89 80.80 -3.18 4.12
N GLN A 90 81.70 -3.39 5.10
CA GLN A 90 83.09 -3.74 4.83
C GLN A 90 83.34 -5.25 5.02
N ALA A 91 84.29 -5.80 4.25
CA ALA A 91 84.72 -7.18 4.38
C ALA A 91 85.66 -7.32 5.60
N SER A 92 85.51 -8.40 6.37
CA SER A 92 86.30 -8.60 7.59
C SER A 92 87.80 -8.84 7.37
N HIS A 93 88.24 -9.19 6.15
CA HIS A 93 89.65 -9.44 5.83
C HIS A 93 90.02 -9.05 4.38
N PHE A 94 91.31 -8.75 4.14
CA PHE A 94 91.87 -8.35 2.84
C PHE A 94 91.57 -9.34 1.70
N PHE A 95 91.73 -10.64 1.94
CA PHE A 95 91.43 -11.68 0.94
C PHE A 95 89.95 -11.74 0.54
N LYS A 96 89.03 -11.44 1.47
CA LYS A 96 87.59 -11.35 1.15
C LYS A 96 87.27 -10.12 0.29
N LYS A 97 88.03 -9.04 0.44
CA LYS A 97 87.92 -7.83 -0.38
C LYS A 97 88.38 -8.07 -1.82
N MET A 98 89.44 -8.86 -2.00
CA MET A 98 90.01 -9.19 -3.32
C MET A 98 89.15 -10.19 -4.10
N LEU A 99 88.62 -11.22 -3.44
CA LEU A 99 87.86 -12.30 -4.11
C LEU A 99 86.35 -12.03 -4.24
N TYR A 100 85.76 -11.19 -3.39
CA TYR A 100 84.30 -10.96 -3.35
C TYR A 100 83.90 -9.48 -3.44
N GLY A 101 84.81 -8.61 -3.91
CA GLY A 101 84.58 -7.16 -3.99
C GLY A 101 83.36 -6.77 -4.82
N SER A 102 83.15 -7.43 -5.96
CA SER A 102 81.98 -7.22 -6.84
C SER A 102 80.66 -7.54 -6.13
N ARG A 103 80.57 -8.70 -5.45
CA ARG A 103 79.39 -9.10 -4.68
C ARG A 103 79.05 -8.10 -3.57
N TYR A 104 80.06 -7.64 -2.82
CA TYR A 104 79.84 -6.64 -1.76
C TYR A 104 79.38 -5.29 -2.32
N GLN A 105 79.83 -4.90 -3.51
CA GLN A 105 79.32 -3.70 -4.17
C GLN A 105 77.86 -3.87 -4.59
N THR A 106 77.49 -4.99 -5.23
CA THR A 106 76.08 -5.28 -5.58
C THR A 106 75.17 -5.29 -4.36
N GLU A 107 75.60 -5.87 -3.24
CA GLU A 107 74.83 -5.85 -1.99
C GLU A 107 74.73 -4.42 -1.38
N ARG A 108 75.73 -3.54 -1.58
CA ARG A 108 75.65 -2.12 -1.19
C ARG A 108 74.70 -1.34 -2.08
N ASP A 109 74.75 -1.57 -3.39
CA ASP A 109 73.83 -0.98 -4.36
C ASP A 109 72.38 -1.40 -4.04
N ALA A 110 72.16 -2.67 -3.67
CA ALA A 110 70.85 -3.16 -3.23
C ALA A 110 70.36 -2.47 -1.93
N ALA A 111 71.26 -2.14 -1.01
CA ALA A 111 70.89 -1.37 0.19
C ALA A 111 70.50 0.07 -0.17
N VAL A 112 71.25 0.72 -1.05
CA VAL A 112 70.96 2.07 -1.58
C VAL A 112 69.61 2.07 -2.29
N GLU A 113 69.36 1.11 -3.18
CA GLU A 113 68.09 0.96 -3.89
C GLU A 113 66.91 0.73 -2.93
N LYS A 114 67.10 -0.13 -1.91
CA LYS A 114 66.05 -0.45 -0.93
C LYS A 114 65.54 0.79 -0.19
N VAL A 115 66.43 1.73 0.12
CA VAL A 115 66.09 2.98 0.82
C VAL A 115 65.97 4.18 -0.11
N ASN A 116 66.26 4.01 -1.40
CA ASN A 116 66.26 5.05 -2.42
C ASN A 116 67.20 6.24 -2.07
N ALA A 117 68.42 5.92 -1.65
CA ALA A 117 69.45 6.93 -1.36
C ALA A 117 70.10 7.46 -2.65
N ALA A 118 70.55 8.72 -2.64
CA ALA A 118 71.17 9.37 -3.81
C ALA A 118 72.65 8.98 -4.00
N GLU A 119 73.31 8.53 -2.93
CA GLU A 119 74.74 8.17 -2.94
C GLU A 119 74.96 6.68 -3.24
N ARG A 120 76.17 6.32 -3.69
CA ARG A 120 76.57 4.92 -4.00
C ARG A 120 76.72 4.02 -2.77
N THR A 121 76.57 4.58 -1.58
CA THR A 121 76.59 3.87 -0.30
C THR A 121 75.64 4.55 0.67
N VAL A 122 75.08 3.80 1.62
CA VAL A 122 74.19 4.36 2.65
C VAL A 122 74.68 3.99 4.05
N SER A 123 74.51 4.93 4.99
CA SER A 123 74.87 4.74 6.39
C SER A 123 73.76 4.02 7.18
N ALA A 124 74.13 3.34 8.27
CA ALA A 124 73.16 2.69 9.14
C ALA A 124 72.14 3.67 9.73
N GLY A 125 72.58 4.88 10.11
CA GLY A 125 71.69 5.95 10.61
C GLY A 125 70.66 6.39 9.57
N GLU A 126 71.08 6.55 8.31
CA GLU A 126 70.18 6.95 7.21
C GLU A 126 69.17 5.85 6.85
N VAL A 127 69.60 4.59 6.83
CA VAL A 127 68.68 3.45 6.67
C VAL A 127 67.67 3.40 7.80
N ARG A 128 68.11 3.55 9.07
CA ARG A 128 67.21 3.56 10.23
C ARG A 128 66.15 4.65 10.10
N LYS A 129 66.58 5.88 9.84
CA LYS A 129 65.69 7.04 9.69
C LYS A 129 64.67 6.83 8.57
N THR A 130 65.13 6.34 7.41
CA THR A 130 64.25 6.11 6.25
C THR A 130 63.21 5.02 6.51
N LEU A 131 63.61 3.90 7.11
CA LEU A 131 62.68 2.83 7.46
C LEU A 131 61.68 3.25 8.53
N GLN A 132 62.13 4.02 9.53
CA GLN A 132 61.27 4.56 10.57
C GLN A 132 60.21 5.50 9.98
N ILE A 133 60.60 6.44 9.11
CA ILE A 133 59.67 7.33 8.40
C ILE A 133 58.61 6.52 7.61
N ARG A 134 59.03 5.45 6.92
CA ARG A 134 58.11 4.58 6.17
C ARG A 134 57.13 3.84 7.09
N ILE A 135 57.60 3.37 8.25
CA ILE A 135 56.75 2.72 9.27
C ILE A 135 55.74 3.73 9.82
N ASP A 136 56.20 4.90 10.25
CA ASP A 136 55.35 5.93 10.86
C ASP A 136 54.29 6.42 9.87
N SER A 137 54.68 6.64 8.61
CA SER A 137 53.74 7.00 7.53
C SER A 137 52.69 5.92 7.30
N ALA A 138 53.10 4.65 7.21
CA ALA A 138 52.17 3.53 7.06
C ALA A 138 51.26 3.34 8.28
N LEU A 139 51.77 3.58 9.49
CA LEU A 139 51.00 3.50 10.73
C LEU A 139 49.90 4.57 10.77
N THR A 140 50.24 5.81 10.40
CA THR A 140 49.27 6.91 10.24
C THR A 140 48.18 6.53 9.24
N LYS A 141 48.55 5.99 8.07
CA LYS A 141 47.57 5.52 7.07
C LYS A 141 46.67 4.40 7.59
N VAL A 142 47.20 3.45 8.36
CA VAL A 142 46.38 2.41 9.00
C VAL A 142 45.38 3.01 9.98
N ASN A 143 45.78 4.00 10.76
CA ASN A 143 44.90 4.65 11.73
C ASN A 143 43.79 5.47 11.04
N GLU A 144 44.12 6.22 9.99
CA GLU A 144 43.14 6.92 9.14
C GLU A 144 42.11 5.94 8.57
N LEU A 145 42.58 4.86 7.92
CA LEU A 145 41.69 3.84 7.33
C LEU A 145 40.82 3.13 8.37
N LYS A 146 41.33 2.90 9.59
CA LYS A 146 40.51 2.36 10.69
C LYS A 146 39.39 3.31 11.09
N ASN A 147 39.65 4.61 11.14
CA ASN A 147 38.62 5.60 11.40
C ASN A 147 37.55 5.60 10.30
N ASP A 148 37.96 5.47 9.03
CA ASP A 148 37.02 5.36 7.91
C ASP A 148 36.12 4.13 8.04
N VAL A 149 36.65 2.99 8.48
CA VAL A 149 35.85 1.78 8.77
C VAL A 149 34.80 2.05 9.85
N ILE A 150 35.16 2.78 10.91
CA ILE A 150 34.22 3.15 11.98
C ILE A 150 33.09 4.04 11.45
N ILE A 151 33.42 5.07 10.67
CA ILE A 151 32.46 6.00 10.06
C ILE A 151 31.51 5.26 9.10
N HIS A 152 32.05 4.37 8.28
CA HIS A 152 31.24 3.53 7.40
C HIS A 152 30.33 2.57 8.19
N GLY A 153 30.82 2.00 9.30
CA GLY A 153 30.01 1.17 10.20
C GLY A 153 28.81 1.92 10.79
N GLN A 154 29.03 3.15 11.26
CA GLN A 154 27.94 4.03 11.72
C GLN A 154 26.93 4.32 10.61
N SER A 155 27.41 4.57 9.38
CA SER A 155 26.56 4.83 8.21
C SER A 155 25.72 3.60 7.83
N ILE A 156 26.29 2.40 7.88
CA ILE A 156 25.56 1.14 7.67
C ILE A 156 24.43 1.02 8.68
N ASN A 157 24.72 1.21 9.98
CA ASN A 157 23.72 1.11 11.04
C ASN A 157 22.57 2.11 10.85
N HIS A 158 22.89 3.35 10.47
CA HIS A 158 21.89 4.38 10.16
C HIS A 158 20.97 3.99 9.00
N PHE A 159 21.54 3.52 7.89
CA PHE A 159 20.73 3.10 6.74
C PHE A 159 19.93 1.83 7.02
N GLN A 160 20.47 0.90 7.82
CA GLN A 160 19.75 -0.30 8.23
C GLN A 160 18.54 0.07 9.10
N ALA A 161 18.71 0.94 10.10
CA ALA A 161 17.59 1.39 10.93
C ALA A 161 16.49 2.07 10.12
N LYS A 162 16.86 2.89 9.11
CA LYS A 162 15.89 3.49 8.18
C LYS A 162 15.16 2.44 7.35
N LYS A 163 15.89 1.43 6.84
CA LYS A 163 15.34 0.34 6.05
C LYS A 163 14.32 -0.45 6.88
N ASP A 164 14.69 -0.88 8.09
CA ASP A 164 13.81 -1.63 8.99
C ASP A 164 12.54 -0.84 9.33
N GLY A 165 12.67 0.49 9.51
CA GLY A 165 11.53 1.38 9.72
C GLY A 165 10.58 1.47 8.52
N ILE A 166 11.11 1.40 7.29
CA ILE A 166 10.31 1.36 6.06
C ILE A 166 9.63 0.01 5.91
N GLU A 167 10.33 -1.09 6.16
CA GLU A 167 9.77 -2.46 6.07
C GLU A 167 8.58 -2.63 7.02
N LYS A 168 8.68 -2.16 8.26
CA LYS A 168 7.54 -2.14 9.20
C LYS A 168 6.32 -1.35 8.67
N LYS A 169 6.54 -0.25 7.94
CA LYS A 169 5.45 0.52 7.31
C LYS A 169 4.81 -0.26 6.16
N ILE A 170 5.63 -0.93 5.34
CA ILE A 170 5.15 -1.79 4.25
C ILE A 170 4.27 -2.92 4.79
N ASP A 171 4.70 -3.59 5.87
CA ASP A 171 3.94 -4.67 6.50
C ASP A 171 2.60 -4.18 7.06
N LYS A 172 2.61 -3.01 7.73
CA LYS A 172 1.38 -2.39 8.23
C LYS A 172 0.40 -2.09 7.09
N LEU A 173 0.88 -1.52 5.98
CA LEU A 173 0.04 -1.22 4.82
C LEU A 173 -0.49 -2.51 4.16
N ALA A 174 0.32 -3.56 4.08
CA ALA A 174 -0.10 -4.86 3.54
C ALA A 174 -1.24 -5.47 4.37
N LYS A 175 -1.18 -5.35 5.71
CA LYS A 175 -2.25 -5.80 6.59
C LYS A 175 -3.54 -5.00 6.36
N ILE A 176 -3.46 -3.68 6.28
CA ILE A 176 -4.63 -2.82 6.01
C ILE A 176 -5.28 -3.18 4.67
N GLU A 177 -4.48 -3.38 3.63
CA GLU A 177 -4.99 -3.82 2.31
C GLU A 177 -5.70 -5.18 2.38
N ALA A 178 -5.10 -6.16 3.07
CA ALA A 178 -5.70 -7.49 3.23
C ALA A 178 -7.02 -7.44 4.01
N ASP A 179 -7.08 -6.65 5.08
CA ASP A 179 -8.28 -6.47 5.89
C ASP A 179 -9.38 -5.75 5.10
N ALA A 180 -9.04 -4.72 4.32
CA ALA A 180 -9.96 -4.03 3.42
C ALA A 180 -10.54 -4.98 2.36
N LYS A 181 -9.69 -5.79 1.72
CA LYS A 181 -10.13 -6.80 0.74
C LYS A 181 -11.10 -7.81 1.35
N LYS A 182 -10.78 -8.34 2.53
CA LYS A 182 -11.67 -9.27 3.25
C LYS A 182 -12.99 -8.63 3.65
N ALA A 183 -12.99 -7.35 3.99
CA ALA A 183 -14.22 -6.61 4.30
C ALA A 183 -15.10 -6.45 3.05
N GLU A 184 -14.49 -6.16 1.90
CA GLU A 184 -15.22 -6.05 0.63
C GLU A 184 -15.78 -7.41 0.16
N GLU A 185 -14.98 -8.48 0.24
CA GLU A 185 -15.44 -9.85 -0.07
C GLU A 185 -16.65 -10.27 0.78
N LYS A 186 -16.69 -9.84 2.06
CA LYS A 186 -17.86 -10.05 2.93
C LYS A 186 -19.08 -9.26 2.47
N LYS A 187 -18.90 -7.99 2.10
CA LYS A 187 -19.99 -7.15 1.56
C LYS A 187 -20.52 -7.69 0.24
N ASP A 188 -19.64 -8.11 -0.67
CA ASP A 188 -20.00 -8.77 -1.93
C ASP A 188 -20.88 -9.99 -1.69
N LYS A 189 -20.49 -10.87 -0.75
CA LYS A 189 -21.29 -12.04 -0.41
C LYS A 189 -22.67 -11.67 0.14
N ILE A 190 -22.77 -10.63 0.97
CA ILE A 190 -24.05 -10.12 1.49
C ILE A 190 -24.90 -9.58 0.33
N ARG A 191 -24.31 -8.78 -0.56
CA ARG A 191 -25.01 -8.26 -1.76
C ARG A 191 -25.50 -9.39 -2.65
N GLN A 192 -24.68 -10.42 -2.87
CA GLN A 192 -25.08 -11.60 -3.66
C GLN A 192 -26.25 -12.36 -3.03
N ASN A 193 -26.18 -12.61 -1.72
CA ASN A 193 -27.27 -13.24 -0.98
C ASN A 193 -28.56 -12.42 -1.06
N PHE A 194 -28.46 -11.10 -0.91
CA PHE A 194 -29.59 -10.20 -1.07
C PHE A 194 -30.13 -10.23 -2.50
N SER A 195 -29.28 -10.11 -3.52
CA SER A 195 -29.65 -10.13 -4.94
C SER A 195 -30.36 -11.42 -5.34
N MET A 196 -29.93 -12.57 -4.81
CA MET A 196 -30.61 -13.85 -5.04
C MET A 196 -32.06 -13.85 -4.56
N ILE A 197 -32.40 -13.09 -3.54
CA ILE A 197 -33.79 -12.95 -3.11
C ILE A 197 -34.46 -11.82 -3.89
N TYR A 198 -33.81 -10.67 -4.01
CA TYR A 198 -34.36 -9.45 -4.55
C TYR A 198 -34.81 -9.56 -6.01
N GLN A 199 -34.09 -10.28 -6.87
CA GLN A 199 -34.49 -10.37 -8.28
C GLN A 199 -35.81 -11.14 -8.51
N SER A 200 -36.26 -11.92 -7.52
CA SER A 200 -37.58 -12.58 -7.57
C SER A 200 -38.69 -11.59 -7.26
N ASN A 201 -39.85 -11.73 -7.91
CA ASN A 201 -40.99 -10.83 -7.72
C ASN A 201 -41.47 -10.84 -6.25
N ALA A 202 -41.55 -12.04 -5.67
CA ALA A 202 -41.92 -12.20 -4.27
C ALA A 202 -40.86 -11.62 -3.32
N GLY A 203 -39.58 -11.82 -3.63
CA GLY A 203 -38.46 -11.36 -2.82
C GLY A 203 -38.28 -9.85 -2.84
N CYS A 204 -38.29 -9.20 -4.02
CA CYS A 204 -38.26 -7.73 -4.13
C CYS A 204 -39.34 -7.07 -3.27
N LYS A 205 -40.58 -7.56 -3.38
CA LYS A 205 -41.72 -7.07 -2.61
C LYS A 205 -41.49 -7.23 -1.11
N ALA A 206 -41.13 -8.43 -0.65
CA ALA A 206 -40.95 -8.70 0.78
C ALA A 206 -39.76 -7.91 1.38
N LEU A 207 -38.64 -7.83 0.67
CA LEU A 207 -37.45 -7.10 1.12
C LEU A 207 -37.71 -5.59 1.21
N ASN A 208 -38.43 -5.00 0.25
CA ASN A 208 -38.78 -3.58 0.32
C ASN A 208 -39.82 -3.29 1.40
N ILE A 209 -40.77 -4.20 1.68
CA ILE A 209 -41.67 -4.05 2.85
C ILE A 209 -40.87 -4.08 4.15
N GLU A 210 -39.96 -5.04 4.30
CA GLU A 210 -39.10 -5.14 5.49
C GLU A 210 -38.18 -3.92 5.62
N ALA A 211 -37.62 -3.42 4.51
CA ALA A 211 -36.80 -2.21 4.52
C ALA A 211 -37.61 -0.97 4.95
N ARG A 212 -38.85 -0.81 4.48
CA ARG A 212 -39.75 0.27 4.93
C ARG A 212 -40.15 0.14 6.39
N HIS A 213 -40.16 -1.08 6.93
CA HIS A 213 -40.43 -1.30 8.35
C HIS A 213 -39.23 -0.92 9.22
N GLN A 214 -38.01 -1.26 8.78
CA GLN A 214 -36.78 -0.97 9.53
C GLN A 214 -36.28 0.47 9.38
N PHE A 215 -36.38 1.02 8.18
CA PHE A 215 -35.78 2.30 7.77
C PHE A 215 -36.81 3.33 7.32
N GLY A 216 -38.10 3.02 7.39
CA GLY A 216 -39.19 3.94 7.07
C GLY A 216 -40.24 3.92 8.18
N ASN A 217 -41.49 4.17 7.80
CA ASN A 217 -42.62 4.26 8.73
C ASN A 217 -43.64 3.11 8.54
N ALA A 218 -43.27 2.01 7.88
CA ALA A 218 -44.22 0.93 7.65
C ALA A 218 -44.52 0.17 8.97
N PRO A 219 -45.80 -0.07 9.30
CA PRO A 219 -46.18 -0.65 10.59
C PRO A 219 -45.86 -2.14 10.72
N SER A 220 -45.64 -2.84 9.59
CA SER A 220 -45.49 -4.29 9.56
C SER A 220 -44.23 -4.72 8.83
N ALA A 221 -43.51 -5.67 9.43
CA ALA A 221 -42.39 -6.39 8.84
C ALA A 221 -42.78 -7.16 7.56
N GLY A 222 -41.80 -7.35 6.67
CA GLY A 222 -41.93 -8.17 5.47
C GLY A 222 -41.96 -9.67 5.81
N LYS A 223 -42.65 -10.45 4.99
CA LYS A 223 -42.70 -11.91 5.11
C LYS A 223 -42.49 -12.52 3.73
N LEU A 224 -41.69 -13.58 3.67
CA LEU A 224 -41.37 -14.26 2.42
C LEU A 224 -41.37 -15.77 2.61
N SER A 225 -42.13 -16.45 1.75
CA SER A 225 -41.99 -17.90 1.65
C SER A 225 -40.78 -18.23 0.78
N ALA A 226 -39.86 -19.03 1.31
CA ALA A 226 -38.73 -19.54 0.53
C ALA A 226 -39.19 -20.33 -0.70
N SER A 227 -40.32 -21.03 -0.62
CA SER A 227 -40.85 -21.79 -1.76
C SER A 227 -41.22 -20.87 -2.93
N ALA A 228 -41.76 -19.67 -2.67
CA ALA A 228 -42.13 -18.74 -3.73
C ALA A 228 -40.91 -18.29 -4.55
N VAL A 229 -39.78 -18.02 -3.86
CA VAL A 229 -38.52 -17.66 -4.52
C VAL A 229 -37.96 -18.84 -5.30
N VAL A 230 -37.87 -20.02 -4.67
CA VAL A 230 -37.32 -21.23 -5.30
C VAL A 230 -38.11 -21.66 -6.54
N GLU A 231 -39.44 -21.59 -6.49
CA GLU A 231 -40.29 -21.92 -7.64
C GLU A 231 -40.10 -20.92 -8.80
N GLU A 232 -39.86 -19.64 -8.52
CA GLU A 232 -39.58 -18.67 -9.58
C GLU A 232 -38.25 -18.98 -10.28
N TYR A 233 -37.19 -19.35 -9.54
CA TYR A 233 -35.95 -19.83 -10.14
C TYR A 233 -36.15 -21.09 -10.99
N ARG A 234 -36.93 -22.07 -10.51
CA ARG A 234 -37.25 -23.28 -11.27
C ARG A 234 -38.01 -22.99 -12.55
N ARG A 235 -38.94 -22.02 -12.52
CA ARG A 235 -39.69 -21.58 -13.69
C ARG A 235 -38.80 -20.91 -14.75
N VAL A 236 -37.85 -20.08 -14.31
CA VAL A 236 -36.98 -19.32 -15.23
C VAL A 236 -35.86 -20.20 -15.79
N HIS A 237 -35.24 -21.04 -14.95
CA HIS A 237 -34.00 -21.76 -15.27
C HIS A 237 -34.15 -23.28 -15.43
N GLY A 238 -35.36 -23.81 -15.28
CA GLY A 238 -35.64 -25.25 -15.28
C GLY A 238 -35.73 -25.85 -13.87
N TYR A 239 -36.57 -26.88 -13.71
CA TYR A 239 -36.89 -27.47 -12.40
C TYR A 239 -35.70 -28.20 -11.77
N GLU A 240 -34.78 -28.68 -12.59
CA GLU A 240 -33.58 -29.39 -12.21
C GLU A 240 -32.44 -28.46 -11.76
N ILE A 241 -32.59 -27.13 -11.84
CA ILE A 241 -31.53 -26.14 -11.62
C ILE A 241 -30.80 -26.34 -10.28
N PHE A 242 -31.54 -26.65 -9.22
CA PHE A 242 -30.98 -26.90 -7.89
C PHE A 242 -30.45 -28.33 -7.70
N SER A 243 -30.93 -29.29 -8.50
CA SER A 243 -30.49 -30.69 -8.44
C SER A 243 -29.20 -30.96 -9.24
N ARG A 244 -28.86 -30.14 -10.23
CA ARG A 244 -27.71 -30.33 -11.15
C ARG A 244 -26.49 -29.44 -10.90
N GLY A 245 -26.42 -28.74 -9.76
CA GLY A 245 -25.23 -27.95 -9.41
C GLY A 245 -25.45 -26.83 -8.39
N ASN A 246 -26.69 -26.35 -8.24
CA ASN A 246 -27.00 -25.19 -7.39
C ASN A 246 -27.63 -25.53 -6.03
N LYS A 247 -27.51 -26.78 -5.54
CA LYS A 247 -28.14 -27.24 -4.30
C LYS A 247 -27.83 -26.35 -3.09
N ALA A 248 -26.58 -25.90 -2.96
CA ALA A 248 -26.16 -25.02 -1.88
C ALA A 248 -26.81 -23.62 -1.96
N LEU A 249 -27.12 -23.14 -3.16
CA LEU A 249 -27.83 -21.87 -3.37
C LEU A 249 -29.29 -21.99 -2.96
N GLU A 250 -29.96 -23.13 -3.21
CA GLU A 250 -31.32 -23.37 -2.70
C GLU A 250 -31.39 -23.28 -1.18
N SER A 251 -30.42 -23.89 -0.48
CA SER A 251 -30.31 -23.80 0.98
C SER A 251 -30.04 -22.37 1.45
N THR A 252 -29.22 -21.62 0.72
CA THR A 252 -28.90 -20.22 1.02
C THR A 252 -30.12 -19.32 0.83
N ILE A 253 -30.90 -19.52 -0.23
CA ILE A 253 -32.19 -18.85 -0.45
C ILE A 253 -33.13 -19.12 0.73
N LYS A 254 -33.30 -20.38 1.11
CA LYS A 254 -34.16 -20.77 2.25
C LYS A 254 -33.74 -20.10 3.56
N ALA A 255 -32.44 -20.10 3.87
CA ALA A 255 -31.93 -19.46 5.07
C ALA A 255 -32.19 -17.94 5.08
N ASN A 256 -31.87 -17.25 3.98
CA ASN A 256 -32.10 -15.81 3.88
C ASN A 256 -33.59 -15.41 3.90
N CYS A 257 -34.47 -16.23 3.34
CA CYS A 257 -35.92 -16.01 3.43
C CYS A 257 -36.46 -16.20 4.87
N SER A 258 -35.81 -17.05 5.67
CA SER A 258 -36.22 -17.30 7.06
C SER A 258 -35.81 -16.18 8.02
N ASP A 259 -34.77 -15.40 7.69
CA ASP A 259 -34.31 -14.25 8.47
C ASP A 259 -34.19 -13.00 7.58
N LEU A 260 -35.33 -12.56 7.05
CA LEU A 260 -35.42 -11.34 6.23
C LEU A 260 -34.92 -10.11 6.97
N ARG A 261 -35.17 -10.05 8.29
CA ARG A 261 -34.81 -8.89 9.11
C ARG A 261 -33.30 -8.67 9.08
N GLU A 262 -32.54 -9.72 9.38
CA GLU A 262 -31.09 -9.62 9.37
C GLU A 262 -30.53 -9.47 7.96
N LEU A 263 -31.13 -10.12 6.95
CA LEU A 263 -30.74 -9.94 5.55
C LEU A 263 -30.88 -8.47 5.12
N VAL A 264 -32.01 -7.83 5.39
CA VAL A 264 -32.26 -6.43 5.03
C VAL A 264 -31.32 -5.48 5.77
N LYS A 265 -31.11 -5.70 7.07
CA LYS A 265 -30.22 -4.87 7.89
C LYS A 265 -28.77 -4.94 7.42
N THR A 266 -28.25 -6.14 7.17
CA THR A 266 -26.87 -6.33 6.71
C THR A 266 -26.71 -5.86 5.27
N ALA A 267 -27.70 -6.10 4.41
CA ALA A 267 -27.71 -5.60 3.05
C ALA A 267 -27.73 -4.06 3.00
N ALA A 268 -28.53 -3.37 3.81
CA ALA A 268 -28.56 -1.91 3.84
C ALA A 268 -27.15 -1.31 4.02
N ASN A 269 -26.34 -1.90 4.91
CA ASN A 269 -24.95 -1.51 5.11
C ASN A 269 -24.02 -1.93 3.97
N ALA A 270 -24.19 -3.15 3.44
CA ALA A 270 -23.36 -3.66 2.35
C ALA A 270 -23.61 -2.96 1.00
N TRP A 271 -24.83 -2.46 0.76
CA TRP A 271 -25.23 -1.74 -0.45
C TRP A 271 -24.87 -0.25 -0.38
N TYR A 272 -24.70 0.33 0.81
CA TYR A 272 -24.20 1.70 0.94
C TYR A 272 -22.67 1.73 0.87
N THR A 273 -22.15 1.71 -0.36
CA THR A 273 -20.71 1.80 -0.65
C THR A 273 -20.40 2.94 -1.62
N PRO A 274 -20.41 4.20 -1.15
CA PRO A 274 -20.07 5.36 -1.97
C PRO A 274 -18.70 5.20 -2.65
N THR A 275 -18.65 5.58 -3.93
CA THR A 275 -17.41 5.62 -4.75
C THR A 275 -17.02 7.06 -5.08
N GLU A 276 -15.86 7.27 -5.71
CA GLU A 276 -15.44 8.64 -6.07
C GLU A 276 -16.21 9.24 -7.26
N LYS A 277 -16.96 8.42 -8.01
CA LYS A 277 -17.60 8.84 -9.26
C LYS A 277 -19.11 8.83 -9.13
N ASN A 278 -19.72 9.99 -9.36
CA ASN A 278 -21.15 10.08 -9.52
C ASN A 278 -21.60 9.47 -10.84
N ILE A 279 -22.75 8.82 -10.79
CA ILE A 279 -23.48 8.34 -11.94
C ILE A 279 -24.90 8.88 -11.90
N THR A 280 -25.57 8.92 -13.05
CA THR A 280 -26.98 9.30 -13.15
C THR A 280 -27.83 8.09 -13.50
N THR A 281 -28.87 7.86 -12.73
CA THR A 281 -29.87 6.81 -12.95
C THR A 281 -31.28 7.37 -12.78
N TYR A 282 -32.28 6.60 -13.17
CA TYR A 282 -33.67 7.02 -13.24
C TYR A 282 -34.58 6.02 -12.53
N ARG A 283 -35.62 6.51 -11.87
CA ARG A 283 -36.66 5.66 -11.29
C ARG A 283 -38.02 6.27 -11.56
N GLY A 284 -38.91 5.51 -12.18
CA GLY A 284 -40.31 5.89 -12.30
C GLY A 284 -41.17 5.15 -11.29
N GLN A 285 -42.13 5.85 -10.72
CA GLN A 285 -43.15 5.27 -9.85
C GLN A 285 -44.36 6.20 -9.75
N GLY A 286 -45.44 5.72 -9.14
CA GLY A 286 -46.48 6.58 -8.63
C GLY A 286 -46.14 7.16 -7.26
N ILE A 287 -46.82 8.25 -6.92
CA ILE A 287 -46.75 8.96 -5.64
C ILE A 287 -48.15 9.45 -5.27
N THR A 288 -48.45 9.61 -3.99
CA THR A 288 -49.70 10.22 -3.54
C THR A 288 -49.72 11.72 -3.83
N GLN A 289 -50.91 12.30 -3.97
CA GLN A 289 -51.06 13.76 -4.10
C GLN A 289 -50.48 14.50 -2.88
N SER A 290 -50.66 13.94 -1.68
CA SER A 290 -50.04 14.47 -0.46
C SER A 290 -48.51 14.41 -0.52
N GLY A 291 -47.94 13.31 -1.03
CA GLY A 291 -46.50 13.11 -1.15
C GLY A 291 -45.86 14.13 -2.09
N ILE A 292 -46.42 14.31 -3.29
CA ILE A 292 -45.89 15.29 -4.25
C ILE A 292 -46.05 16.73 -3.73
N ASN A 293 -47.17 17.06 -3.09
CA ASN A 293 -47.38 18.38 -2.51
C ASN A 293 -46.37 18.66 -1.39
N ALA A 294 -46.11 17.67 -0.51
CA ALA A 294 -45.11 17.80 0.54
C ALA A 294 -43.70 18.03 -0.02
N LEU A 295 -43.33 17.32 -1.10
CA LEU A 295 -42.05 17.53 -1.79
C LEU A 295 -41.94 18.94 -2.39
N ILE A 296 -42.98 19.40 -3.09
CA ILE A 296 -43.01 20.75 -3.70
C ILE A 296 -42.92 21.83 -2.62
N SER A 297 -43.72 21.72 -1.56
CA SER A 297 -43.69 22.67 -0.45
C SER A 297 -42.34 22.70 0.25
N GLY A 298 -41.73 21.54 0.49
CA GLY A 298 -40.38 21.45 1.06
C GLY A 298 -39.32 22.10 0.18
N PHE A 299 -39.33 21.78 -1.12
CA PHE A 299 -38.39 22.34 -2.09
C PHE A 299 -38.49 23.87 -2.19
N ASN A 300 -39.72 24.41 -2.31
CA ASN A 300 -39.93 25.86 -2.39
C ASN A 300 -39.53 26.58 -1.09
N ALA A 301 -39.77 25.96 0.07
CA ALA A 301 -39.36 26.51 1.36
C ALA A 301 -37.84 26.53 1.50
N ASP A 302 -37.15 25.48 1.04
CA ASP A 302 -35.69 25.40 1.01
C ASP A 302 -35.08 26.49 0.12
N GLU A 303 -35.65 26.71 -1.07
CA GLU A 303 -35.22 27.77 -1.99
C GLU A 303 -35.41 29.18 -1.37
N HIS A 304 -36.59 29.44 -0.81
CA HIS A 304 -36.90 30.74 -0.18
C HIS A 304 -36.01 31.04 1.03
N ASN A 305 -35.80 30.04 1.90
CA ASN A 305 -35.08 30.22 3.16
C ASN A 305 -33.56 29.96 3.04
N LYS A 306 -33.08 29.55 1.85
CA LYS A 306 -31.69 29.11 1.61
C LYS A 306 -31.26 27.99 2.57
N THR A 307 -32.17 27.03 2.77
CA THR A 307 -31.93 25.82 3.57
C THR A 307 -31.87 24.59 2.68
N GLU A 308 -31.43 23.46 3.22
CA GLU A 308 -31.44 22.17 2.52
C GLU A 308 -32.14 21.12 3.39
N THR A 309 -33.21 20.53 2.88
CA THR A 309 -33.83 19.34 3.45
C THR A 309 -33.20 18.09 2.85
N LEU A 310 -32.70 17.21 3.72
CA LEU A 310 -32.19 15.90 3.34
C LEU A 310 -33.28 14.85 3.49
N TYR A 311 -33.32 13.92 2.54
CA TYR A 311 -34.23 12.79 2.52
C TYR A 311 -33.49 11.46 2.47
N HIS A 312 -34.12 10.39 2.92
CA HIS A 312 -33.69 9.01 2.64
C HIS A 312 -34.88 8.22 2.08
N PRO A 313 -34.68 7.25 1.18
CA PRO A 313 -35.78 6.57 0.49
C PRO A 313 -36.55 5.59 1.41
N GLY A 314 -35.96 5.19 2.54
CA GLY A 314 -36.55 4.25 3.51
C GLY A 314 -36.75 2.83 2.97
N GLN A 315 -36.23 2.52 1.79
CA GLN A 315 -36.25 1.22 1.14
C GLN A 315 -35.07 1.10 0.18
N PHE A 316 -34.83 -0.09 -0.38
CA PHE A 316 -33.87 -0.22 -1.47
C PHE A 316 -34.45 0.46 -2.71
N PHE A 317 -33.79 1.53 -3.14
CA PHE A 317 -34.28 2.41 -4.19
C PHE A 317 -33.75 1.93 -5.54
N SER A 318 -34.50 1.04 -6.18
CA SER A 318 -34.20 0.51 -7.51
C SER A 318 -34.31 1.61 -8.57
N THR A 319 -33.26 1.77 -9.35
CA THR A 319 -33.15 2.72 -10.46
C THR A 319 -32.64 1.99 -11.70
N SER A 320 -32.73 2.61 -12.86
CA SER A 320 -32.22 2.12 -14.13
C SER A 320 -31.30 3.16 -14.78
N TRP A 321 -30.32 2.72 -15.54
CA TRP A 321 -29.58 3.62 -16.46
C TRP A 321 -30.45 4.23 -17.55
N HIS A 322 -31.58 3.59 -17.86
CA HIS A 322 -32.40 3.88 -19.02
C HIS A 322 -33.65 4.65 -18.62
N LEU A 323 -33.75 5.90 -19.08
CA LEU A 323 -34.90 6.76 -18.80
C LEU A 323 -36.22 6.13 -19.28
N ASN A 324 -36.23 5.49 -20.45
CA ASN A 324 -37.43 4.84 -21.00
C ASN A 324 -37.92 3.68 -20.12
N VAL A 325 -37.02 2.92 -19.49
CA VAL A 325 -37.38 1.87 -18.52
C VAL A 325 -38.06 2.49 -17.32
N ALA A 326 -37.45 3.55 -16.75
CA ALA A 326 -38.07 4.30 -15.65
C ALA A 326 -39.44 4.87 -16.03
N SER A 327 -39.57 5.51 -17.20
CA SER A 327 -40.86 6.04 -17.68
C SER A 327 -41.93 4.95 -17.81
N ASP A 328 -41.58 3.77 -18.30
CA ASP A 328 -42.51 2.64 -18.39
C ASP A 328 -43.00 2.19 -17.00
N PHE A 329 -42.12 2.11 -15.99
CA PHE A 329 -42.53 1.84 -14.60
C PHE A 329 -43.46 2.90 -14.03
N ALA A 330 -43.23 4.18 -14.31
CA ALA A 330 -44.15 5.25 -13.89
C ALA A 330 -45.53 5.10 -14.56
N ASN A 331 -45.56 4.79 -15.86
CA ASN A 331 -46.80 4.61 -16.62
C ASN A 331 -47.61 3.39 -16.16
N ARG A 332 -46.94 2.31 -15.73
CA ARG A 332 -47.59 1.10 -15.21
C ARG A 332 -48.16 1.24 -13.79
N SER A 333 -47.75 2.26 -13.03
CA SER A 333 -48.31 2.50 -11.70
C SER A 333 -49.83 2.75 -11.79
N GLN A 334 -50.55 2.48 -10.70
CA GLN A 334 -51.99 2.75 -10.60
C GLN A 334 -52.31 4.07 -9.86
N ASP A 335 -51.29 4.79 -9.36
CA ASP A 335 -51.48 6.05 -8.62
C ASP A 335 -51.78 7.23 -9.55
N ASP A 336 -52.60 8.20 -9.15
CA ASP A 336 -52.96 9.30 -10.06
C ASP A 336 -51.77 10.21 -10.42
N VAL A 337 -50.83 10.40 -9.48
CA VAL A 337 -49.62 11.20 -9.72
C VAL A 337 -48.44 10.30 -10.06
N LYS A 338 -47.75 10.62 -11.15
CA LYS A 338 -46.56 9.92 -11.62
C LYS A 338 -45.31 10.76 -11.43
N VAL A 339 -44.23 10.11 -11.01
CA VAL A 339 -42.93 10.75 -10.85
C VAL A 339 -41.84 9.98 -11.58
N ILE A 340 -40.93 10.72 -12.20
CA ILE A 340 -39.64 10.22 -12.66
C ILE A 340 -38.56 10.91 -11.84
N TYR A 341 -37.91 10.14 -10.97
CA TYR A 341 -36.72 10.58 -10.25
C TYR A 341 -35.49 10.44 -11.15
N LYS A 342 -34.70 11.50 -11.27
CA LYS A 342 -33.34 11.48 -11.82
C LYS A 342 -32.37 11.54 -10.65
N MET A 343 -31.74 10.42 -10.32
CA MET A 343 -30.82 10.27 -9.20
C MET A 343 -29.39 10.42 -9.67
N THR A 344 -28.65 11.39 -9.12
CA THR A 344 -27.21 11.54 -9.30
C THR A 344 -26.50 11.15 -8.01
N GLY A 345 -25.72 10.08 -8.02
CA GLY A 345 -25.05 9.59 -6.81
C GLY A 345 -23.96 8.56 -7.10
N ASN A 346 -23.28 8.07 -6.07
CA ASN A 346 -22.07 7.27 -6.20
C ASN A 346 -22.08 5.97 -5.39
N SER A 347 -23.15 5.67 -4.64
CA SER A 347 -23.23 4.47 -3.80
C SER A 347 -24.03 3.31 -4.39
N SER A 348 -24.64 3.46 -5.58
CA SER A 348 -25.46 2.39 -6.15
C SER A 348 -24.62 1.25 -6.72
N ASN A 349 -25.16 0.05 -6.59
CA ASN A 349 -24.54 -1.18 -7.11
C ASN A 349 -25.50 -1.89 -8.07
N VAL A 350 -24.96 -2.76 -8.93
CA VAL A 350 -25.77 -3.66 -9.79
C VAL A 350 -26.11 -4.91 -8.97
N LEU A 351 -27.24 -5.54 -9.27
CA LEU A 351 -27.53 -6.88 -8.76
C LEU A 351 -26.43 -7.87 -9.19
N SER A 352 -25.97 -8.69 -8.26
CA SER A 352 -24.98 -9.74 -8.52
C SER A 352 -25.53 -11.06 -8.04
N VAL A 353 -25.85 -11.97 -8.95
CA VAL A 353 -26.46 -13.26 -8.61
C VAL A 353 -25.45 -14.37 -8.86
N ALA A 354 -25.26 -15.24 -7.86
CA ALA A 354 -24.33 -16.36 -7.96
C ALA A 354 -24.87 -17.51 -8.84
N GLY A 355 -23.97 -18.35 -9.35
CA GLY A 355 -24.33 -19.60 -10.02
C GLY A 355 -24.95 -19.46 -11.41
N GLY A 356 -24.81 -18.29 -12.05
CA GLY A 356 -25.42 -18.03 -13.36
C GLY A 356 -26.95 -17.92 -13.32
N LEU A 357 -27.52 -17.66 -12.14
CA LEU A 357 -28.97 -17.65 -11.93
C LEU A 357 -29.62 -16.27 -12.13
N SER A 358 -28.91 -15.31 -12.72
CA SER A 358 -29.49 -14.00 -13.06
C SER A 358 -30.69 -14.18 -14.00
N PHE A 359 -31.76 -13.43 -13.78
CA PHE A 359 -32.88 -13.41 -14.73
C PHE A 359 -32.48 -12.62 -15.98
N GLU A 360 -32.77 -13.16 -17.16
CA GLU A 360 -32.47 -12.50 -18.43
C GLU A 360 -33.44 -11.34 -18.66
N ASN A 361 -33.04 -10.13 -18.26
CA ASN A 361 -33.59 -8.84 -18.67
C ASN A 361 -32.60 -7.74 -18.22
N ASP A 362 -31.75 -7.26 -19.13
CA ASP A 362 -30.87 -6.12 -18.82
C ASP A 362 -31.66 -4.82 -18.86
N GLU A 363 -32.33 -4.51 -17.74
CA GLU A 363 -32.99 -3.23 -17.51
C GLU A 363 -32.00 -2.15 -17.05
N GLY A 364 -30.70 -2.45 -16.99
CA GLY A 364 -29.68 -1.56 -16.44
C GLY A 364 -29.92 -1.25 -14.96
N GLU A 365 -30.51 -2.18 -14.21
CA GLU A 365 -30.93 -1.97 -12.82
C GLU A 365 -29.74 -1.70 -11.89
N ARG A 366 -29.91 -0.71 -11.01
CA ARG A 366 -29.03 -0.41 -9.90
C ARG A 366 -29.85 -0.14 -8.64
N LEU A 367 -29.28 -0.45 -7.49
CA LEU A 367 -29.95 -0.20 -6.21
C LEU A 367 -29.14 0.77 -5.36
N TYR A 368 -29.82 1.79 -4.86
CA TYR A 368 -29.35 2.57 -3.72
C TYR A 368 -29.87 1.98 -2.42
N SER A 369 -29.08 2.07 -1.37
CA SER A 369 -29.43 1.58 -0.04
C SER A 369 -30.54 2.43 0.59
N PRO A 370 -31.37 1.88 1.49
CA PRO A 370 -32.24 2.69 2.35
C PRO A 370 -31.49 3.72 3.21
N LEU A 371 -30.17 3.56 3.40
CA LEU A 371 -29.29 4.49 4.11
C LEU A 371 -28.76 5.64 3.24
N THR A 372 -29.05 5.63 1.94
CA THR A 372 -28.66 6.69 1.02
C THR A 372 -29.43 7.96 1.37
N ASN A 373 -28.69 9.05 1.59
CA ASN A 373 -29.27 10.36 1.80
C ASN A 373 -29.21 11.18 0.51
N VAL A 374 -30.28 11.91 0.23
CA VAL A 374 -30.44 12.71 -0.97
C VAL A 374 -30.97 14.09 -0.65
N LYS A 375 -30.70 15.06 -1.51
CA LYS A 375 -31.43 16.32 -1.56
C LYS A 375 -32.16 16.45 -2.88
N VAL A 376 -33.28 17.18 -2.86
CA VAL A 376 -34.03 17.52 -4.07
C VAL A 376 -33.38 18.75 -4.69
N THR A 377 -32.92 18.65 -5.94
CA THR A 377 -32.23 19.74 -6.63
C THR A 377 -33.09 20.43 -7.69
N ALA A 378 -34.15 19.78 -8.15
CA ALA A 378 -35.14 20.36 -9.03
C ALA A 378 -36.46 19.58 -8.99
N ILE A 379 -37.57 20.28 -9.17
CA ILE A 379 -38.89 19.70 -9.44
C ILE A 379 -39.48 20.39 -10.66
N SER A 380 -39.96 19.62 -11.62
CA SER A 380 -40.64 20.14 -12.82
C SER A 380 -41.90 19.33 -13.11
N ARG A 381 -43.01 20.02 -13.38
CA ARG A 381 -44.24 19.40 -13.87
C ARG A 381 -44.15 19.33 -15.39
N VAL A 382 -44.23 18.13 -15.96
CA VAL A 382 -44.08 17.91 -17.41
C VAL A 382 -45.43 17.70 -18.11
N ALA A 383 -46.43 17.23 -17.38
CA ALA A 383 -47.82 17.11 -17.82
C ALA A 383 -48.76 17.21 -16.60
N PRO A 384 -50.09 17.28 -16.76
CA PRO A 384 -51.01 17.06 -15.66
C PRO A 384 -50.61 15.79 -14.91
N ASP A 385 -50.33 15.96 -13.62
CA ASP A 385 -50.01 14.91 -12.64
C ASP A 385 -48.78 14.05 -12.98
N ILE A 386 -47.90 14.54 -13.86
CA ILE A 386 -46.59 13.93 -14.15
C ILE A 386 -45.48 14.91 -13.80
N TYR A 387 -44.55 14.47 -12.94
CA TYR A 387 -43.46 15.28 -12.43
C TYR A 387 -42.10 14.62 -12.66
N HIS A 388 -41.09 15.43 -12.97
CA HIS A 388 -39.69 15.04 -12.94
C HIS A 388 -39.01 15.66 -11.73
N ILE A 389 -38.32 14.84 -10.95
CA ILE A 389 -37.66 15.23 -9.70
C ILE A 389 -36.18 14.87 -9.78
N ALA A 390 -35.30 15.85 -9.67
CA ALA A 390 -33.87 15.62 -9.60
C ALA A 390 -33.44 15.41 -8.14
N LEU A 391 -32.72 14.33 -7.90
CA LEU A 391 -32.13 13.96 -6.61
C LEU A 391 -30.61 13.93 -6.74
N GLU A 392 -29.93 14.45 -5.72
CA GLU A 392 -28.48 14.36 -5.59
C GLU A 392 -28.15 13.63 -4.29
N GLU A 393 -27.38 12.55 -4.38
CA GLU A 393 -26.83 11.84 -3.22
C GLU A 393 -25.85 12.74 -2.46
N VAL A 394 -26.00 12.76 -1.14
CA VAL A 394 -25.16 13.53 -0.24
C VAL A 394 -24.59 12.63 0.87
N PRO A 395 -23.54 13.06 1.58
CA PRO A 395 -23.04 12.31 2.73
C PRO A 395 -24.14 11.98 3.75
N SER A 396 -24.04 10.78 4.34
CA SER A 396 -24.99 10.31 5.34
C SER A 396 -25.11 11.28 6.53
N SER A 397 -26.34 11.40 7.03
CA SER A 397 -26.79 12.35 8.05
C SER A 397 -27.98 11.77 8.79
N ASP A 398 -27.93 11.79 10.12
CA ASP A 398 -29.00 11.31 11.00
C ASP A 398 -30.26 12.21 11.00
N ARG A 399 -30.19 13.36 10.31
CA ARG A 399 -31.29 14.34 10.22
C ARG A 399 -32.13 14.19 8.95
N ALA A 400 -31.77 13.24 8.07
CA ALA A 400 -32.54 13.01 6.86
C ALA A 400 -33.96 12.53 7.23
N ARG A 401 -34.95 13.08 6.54
CA ARG A 401 -36.36 12.70 6.69
C ARG A 401 -36.70 11.61 5.68
N LEU A 402 -37.77 10.87 5.92
CA LEU A 402 -38.25 9.93 4.90
C LEU A 402 -38.66 10.72 3.64
N LEU A 403 -38.21 10.25 2.46
CA LEU A 403 -38.66 10.79 1.18
C LEU A 403 -40.19 10.59 1.07
N PRO A 404 -40.98 11.67 0.87
CA PRO A 404 -42.42 11.54 0.76
C PRO A 404 -42.85 10.58 -0.36
N TYR A 405 -43.91 9.82 -0.10
CA TYR A 405 -44.50 8.82 -0.98
C TYR A 405 -45.98 9.10 -1.23
#